data_AF-A0A2G9U3F0-F1
#
_entry.id   AF-A0A2G9U3F0-F1
#
_cell.length_a   1.000
_cell.length_b   1.000
_cell.length_c   1.000
_cell.angle_alpha   90.00
_cell.angle_beta   90.00
_cell.angle_gamma   90.00
#
_symmetry.space_group_name_H-M   'P 1'
#
loop_
_entity.id
_entity.type
_entity.pdbx_description
1 polymer ?
#
loop_
_entity_poly.entity_id
_entity_poly.type
_entity_poly.pdbx_seq_one_letter_code
_entity_poly.pdbx_strand_id
1 'polypeptide(L)'
;MKDCPFYYAVFVERCVFFQLDPQRSGKVSILELTSTRLLDDLFEVVSMQKRAPDDKSWDTPSSWCSIGKFWRVLEQFRNCDRDGSGMVSLEECRGLREGTITPLFLERVFANQILYGDQPPHEMDFRGFVDLDAAITSRSVCCYH
;
A
#
# COMPACT_ATOMS: atom_id res chain seq x y z
N MET A 1 12.38 1.76 16.20
CA MET A 1 11.27 1.92 15.23
C MET A 1 11.32 3.34 14.65
N LYS A 2 12.43 3.71 13.98
CA LYS A 2 12.70 5.12 13.63
C LYS A 2 12.03 5.57 12.31
N ASP A 3 11.67 4.63 11.43
CA ASP A 3 11.21 4.94 10.07
C ASP A 3 9.68 4.77 9.88
N CYS A 4 8.96 4.30 10.90
CA CYS A 4 7.53 4.01 10.81
C CYS A 4 6.67 5.21 10.35
N PRO A 5 6.92 6.46 10.79
CA PRO A 5 6.18 7.62 10.27
C PRO A 5 6.38 7.86 8.77
N PHE A 6 7.58 7.58 8.25
CA PHE A 6 7.89 7.72 6.83
C PHE A 6 7.12 6.67 6.00
N TYR A 7 7.18 5.39 6.39
CA TYR A 7 6.44 4.33 5.72
C TYR A 7 4.92 4.57 5.76
N TYR A 8 4.38 5.07 6.87
CA TYR A 8 2.96 5.40 6.96
C TYR A 8 2.57 6.54 6.01
N ALA A 9 3.37 7.60 5.93
CA ALA A 9 3.13 8.70 5.00
C ALA A 9 3.12 8.22 3.53
N VAL A 10 4.08 7.35 3.18
CA VAL A 10 4.13 6.71 1.85
C VAL A 10 2.90 5.84 1.59
N PHE A 11 2.50 5.03 2.57
CA PHE A 11 1.31 4.18 2.45
C PHE A 11 0.04 4.99 2.16
N VAL A 12 -0.17 6.08 2.92
CA VAL A 12 -1.31 6.99 2.74
C VAL A 12 -1.23 7.69 1.37
N GLU A 13 -0.07 8.25 1.03
CA GLU A 13 0.18 8.89 -0.28
C GLU A 13 -0.23 7.95 -1.42
N ARG A 14 0.34 6.74 -1.45
CA ARG A 14 0.07 5.77 -2.53
C ARG A 14 -1.38 5.35 -2.60
N CYS A 15 -2.05 5.18 -1.46
CA CYS A 15 -3.48 4.87 -1.46
C CYS A 15 -4.33 6.01 -2.02
N VAL A 16 -3.99 7.29 -1.76
CA VAL A 16 -4.68 8.44 -2.35
C VAL A 16 -4.47 8.48 -3.86
N PHE A 17 -3.23 8.36 -4.34
CA PHE A 17 -2.93 8.34 -5.77
C PHE A 17 -3.60 7.17 -6.49
N PHE A 18 -3.63 6.00 -5.86
CA PHE A 18 -4.30 4.83 -6.45
C PHE A 18 -5.80 5.08 -6.69
N GLN A 19 -6.45 5.84 -5.80
CA GLN A 19 -7.88 6.12 -5.91
C GLN A 19 -8.22 7.32 -6.80
N LEU A 20 -7.39 8.38 -6.77
CA LEU A 20 -7.70 9.66 -7.42
C LEU A 20 -6.88 9.95 -8.68
N ASP A 21 -5.82 9.19 -8.97
CA ASP A 21 -4.97 9.39 -10.14
C ASP A 21 -4.83 8.10 -10.97
N PRO A 22 -5.93 7.55 -11.53
CA PRO A 22 -5.90 6.32 -12.32
C PRO A 22 -5.05 6.44 -13.59
N GLN A 23 -4.83 7.67 -14.09
CA GLN A 23 -3.99 7.95 -15.24
C GLN A 23 -2.50 8.08 -14.89
N ARG A 24 -2.13 7.98 -13.61
CA ARG A 24 -0.75 8.13 -13.11
C ARG A 24 -0.09 9.43 -13.58
N SER A 25 -0.86 10.52 -13.58
CA SER A 25 -0.39 11.86 -13.95
C SER A 25 0.55 12.48 -12.89
N GLY A 26 0.59 11.91 -11.68
CA GLY A 26 1.31 12.44 -10.54
C GLY A 26 0.63 13.66 -9.92
N LYS A 27 -0.63 13.92 -10.27
CA LYS A 27 -1.41 15.07 -9.79
C LYS A 27 -2.77 14.62 -9.30
N VAL A 28 -3.20 15.19 -8.19
CA VAL A 28 -4.53 14.99 -7.60
C VAL A 28 -5.22 16.34 -7.51
N SER A 29 -6.46 16.42 -8.02
CA SER A 29 -7.27 17.63 -7.89
C SER A 29 -7.72 17.82 -6.45
N ILE A 30 -7.54 19.02 -5.90
CA ILE A 30 -8.06 19.35 -4.56
C ILE A 30 -9.58 19.20 -4.54
N LEU A 31 -10.28 19.56 -5.63
CA LEU A 31 -11.73 19.43 -5.73
C LEU A 31 -12.16 17.96 -5.61
N GLU A 32 -11.49 17.06 -6.33
CA GLU A 32 -11.77 15.62 -6.26
C GLU A 32 -11.43 15.06 -4.88
N LEU A 33 -10.30 15.49 -4.29
CA LEU A 33 -9.94 15.08 -2.94
C LEU A 33 -11.03 15.48 -1.93
N THR A 34 -11.50 16.72 -1.99
CA THR A 34 -12.55 17.24 -1.10
C THR A 34 -13.96 16.71 -1.39
N SER A 35 -14.20 16.16 -2.59
CA SER A 35 -15.49 15.54 -2.93
C SER A 35 -15.59 14.09 -2.45
N THR A 36 -14.47 13.47 -2.06
CA THR A 36 -14.42 12.15 -1.44
C THR A 36 -14.38 12.22 0.09
N ARG A 37 -14.64 11.09 0.74
CA ARG A 37 -14.47 10.93 2.20
C ARG A 37 -13.03 10.68 2.64
N LEU A 38 -12.06 10.72 1.72
CA LEU A 38 -10.66 10.39 2.01
C LEU A 38 -10.06 11.26 3.12
N LEU A 39 -10.35 12.56 3.09
CA LEU A 39 -9.87 13.49 4.11
C LEU A 39 -10.53 13.22 5.47
N ASP A 40 -11.84 12.98 5.48
CA ASP A 40 -12.58 12.65 6.71
C ASP A 40 -12.01 11.39 7.37
N ASP A 41 -11.83 10.32 6.59
CA ASP A 41 -11.24 9.06 7.05
C ASP A 41 -9.83 9.26 7.63
N LEU A 42 -9.02 10.11 6.99
CA LEU A 42 -7.66 10.43 7.48
C LEU A 42 -7.71 11.22 8.80
N PHE A 43 -8.61 12.19 8.93
CA PHE A 43 -8.81 12.95 10.16
C PHE A 43 -9.33 12.06 11.29
N GLU A 44 -10.20 11.10 11.00
CA GLU A 44 -10.68 10.11 11.97
C GLU A 44 -9.53 9.28 12.53
N VAL A 45 -8.66 8.74 11.68
CA VAL A 45 -7.49 7.94 12.14
C VAL A 45 -6.56 8.77 13.04
N VAL A 46 -6.27 10.02 12.67
CA VAL A 46 -5.45 10.93 13.49
C VAL A 46 -6.13 11.24 14.83
N SER A 47 -7.46 11.37 14.83
CA SER A 47 -8.25 11.65 16.03
C SER A 47 -8.28 10.46 16.98
N MET A 48 -8.43 9.24 16.44
CA MET A 48 -8.38 8.00 17.22
C MET A 48 -7.00 7.77 17.82
N GLN A 49 -5.92 8.12 17.10
CA GLN A 49 -4.57 7.98 17.63
C GLN A 49 -4.27 8.85 18.86
N LYS A 50 -4.97 9.98 18.99
CA LYS A 50 -4.85 10.87 20.16
C LYS A 50 -5.66 10.40 21.36
N ARG A 51 -6.60 9.47 21.19
CA ARG A 51 -7.39 8.90 22.29
C ARG A 51 -6.59 7.76 22.94
N ALA A 52 -6.70 7.62 24.27
CA ALA A 52 -5.94 6.65 25.05
C ALA A 52 -6.21 5.20 24.58
N PRO A 53 -5.24 4.27 24.73
CA PRO A 53 -5.29 2.91 24.18
C PRO A 53 -6.28 1.96 24.89
N ASP A 54 -7.12 2.47 25.80
CA ASP A 54 -8.02 1.66 26.62
C ASP A 54 -9.26 1.15 25.87
N ASP A 55 -9.56 1.73 24.70
CA ASP A 55 -10.68 1.31 23.88
C ASP A 55 -10.20 0.42 22.74
N LYS A 56 -10.57 -0.87 22.79
CA LYS A 56 -10.31 -1.90 21.76
C LYS A 56 -11.08 -1.64 20.46
N SER A 57 -11.48 -0.40 20.20
CA SER A 57 -12.23 0.04 19.02
C SER A 57 -11.32 0.45 17.85
N TRP A 58 -10.03 0.11 17.88
CA TRP A 58 -9.10 0.41 16.77
C TRP A 58 -9.46 -0.32 15.47
N ASP A 59 -10.33 -1.33 15.58
CA ASP A 59 -10.90 -2.11 14.48
C ASP A 59 -12.23 -1.51 13.99
N THR A 60 -12.28 -0.22 13.67
CA THR A 60 -13.29 0.25 12.72
C THR A 60 -12.93 -0.30 11.33
N PRO A 61 -13.70 -1.24 10.75
CA PRO A 61 -13.22 -2.09 9.64
C PRO A 61 -13.08 -1.44 8.26
N SER A 62 -13.13 -0.10 8.14
CA SER A 62 -13.51 0.51 6.85
C SER A 62 -12.63 1.63 6.33
N SER A 63 -11.65 2.18 7.07
CA SER A 63 -10.80 3.22 6.48
C SER A 63 -9.62 2.58 5.74
N TRP A 64 -9.55 2.86 4.45
CA TRP A 64 -8.45 2.49 3.55
C TRP A 64 -7.06 2.89 4.10
N CYS A 65 -7.03 3.87 5.01
CA CYS A 65 -5.85 4.42 5.69
C CYS A 65 -5.65 3.92 7.14
N SER A 66 -6.39 2.91 7.60
CA SER A 66 -6.26 2.42 8.97
C SER A 66 -4.84 1.94 9.30
N ILE A 67 -4.42 2.19 10.54
CA ILE A 67 -3.09 1.81 11.04
C ILE A 67 -2.92 0.28 11.02
N GLY A 68 -3.97 -0.49 11.28
CA GLY A 68 -3.94 -1.96 11.17
C GLY A 68 -3.63 -2.43 9.75
N LYS A 69 -4.27 -1.83 8.73
CA LYS A 69 -3.98 -2.15 7.33
C LYS A 69 -2.54 -1.76 6.96
N PHE A 70 -2.07 -0.60 7.41
CA PHE A 70 -0.68 -0.18 7.23
C PHE A 70 0.30 -1.23 7.79
N TRP A 71 0.12 -1.66 9.04
CA TRP A 71 1.00 -2.65 9.67
C TRP A 71 1.03 -3.96 8.90
N ARG A 72 -0.13 -4.44 8.45
CA ARG A 72 -0.22 -5.65 7.62
C ARG A 72 0.58 -5.51 6.32
N VAL A 73 0.47 -4.39 5.62
CA VAL A 73 1.19 -4.17 4.35
C VAL A 73 2.69 -4.03 4.61
N LEU A 74 3.09 -3.32 5.66
CA LEU A 74 4.50 -3.18 6.03
C LEU A 74 5.11 -4.52 6.45
N GLU A 75 4.39 -5.35 7.19
CA GLU A 75 4.83 -6.70 7.55
C GLU A 75 4.98 -7.59 6.32
N GLN A 76 4.02 -7.56 5.39
CA GLN A 76 4.12 -8.32 4.14
C GLN A 76 5.31 -7.88 3.29
N PHE A 77 5.56 -6.58 3.18
CA PHE A 77 6.73 -6.04 2.49
C PHE A 77 8.03 -6.57 3.12
N ARG A 78 8.14 -6.51 4.45
CA ARG A 78 9.32 -6.98 5.19
C ARG A 78 9.52 -8.50 5.14
N ASN A 79 8.45 -9.27 4.98
CA ASN A 79 8.55 -10.71 4.79
C ASN A 79 8.99 -11.08 3.37
N CYS A 80 8.75 -10.19 2.40
CA CYS A 80 9.25 -10.33 1.03
C CYS A 80 10.73 -9.90 0.93
N ASP A 81 11.11 -8.76 1.50
CA ASP A 81 12.50 -8.25 1.54
C ASP A 81 13.38 -9.14 2.44
N ARG A 82 13.93 -10.22 1.86
CA ARG A 82 14.66 -11.25 2.62
C ARG A 82 16.11 -10.85 2.88
N ASP A 83 16.68 -10.06 1.99
CA ASP A 83 18.04 -9.57 2.13
C ASP A 83 18.15 -8.27 2.95
N GLY A 84 17.01 -7.64 3.26
CA GLY A 84 16.94 -6.43 4.08
C GLY A 84 17.44 -5.19 3.36
N SER A 85 17.40 -5.20 2.02
CA SER A 85 17.82 -4.09 1.16
C SER A 85 16.88 -2.88 1.26
N GLY A 86 15.65 -3.08 1.75
CA GLY A 86 14.58 -2.09 1.67
C GLY A 86 13.91 -2.04 0.30
N MET A 87 14.16 -3.02 -0.55
CA MET A 87 13.57 -3.22 -1.86
C MET A 87 13.12 -4.68 -2.00
N VAL A 88 12.28 -4.97 -3.00
CA VAL A 88 11.77 -6.34 -3.23
C VAL A 88 11.92 -6.72 -4.70
N SER A 89 12.64 -7.80 -4.94
CA SER A 89 12.78 -8.42 -6.26
C SER A 89 11.53 -9.23 -6.66
N LEU A 90 11.39 -9.53 -7.96
CA LEU A 90 10.30 -10.38 -8.46
C LEU A 90 10.29 -11.77 -7.77
N GLU A 91 11.47 -12.35 -7.56
CA GLU A 91 11.61 -13.67 -6.95
C GLU A 91 11.20 -13.68 -5.48
N GLU A 92 11.51 -12.62 -4.74
CA GLU A 92 11.05 -12.43 -3.37
C GLU A 92 9.53 -12.24 -3.27
N CYS A 93 8.97 -11.49 -4.20
CA CYS A 93 7.52 -11.27 -4.33
C CYS A 93 6.73 -12.55 -4.64
N ARG A 94 7.35 -13.61 -5.20
CA ARG A 94 6.64 -14.89 -5.46
C ARG A 94 6.11 -15.56 -4.20
N GLY A 95 6.72 -15.30 -3.04
CA GLY A 95 6.23 -15.78 -1.74
C GLY A 95 5.08 -14.98 -1.15
N LEU A 96 4.68 -13.87 -1.79
CA LEU A 96 3.64 -12.99 -1.28
C LEU A 96 2.32 -13.75 -1.06
N ARG A 97 1.74 -13.59 0.13
CA ARG A 97 0.49 -14.27 0.54
C ARG A 97 0.54 -15.78 0.27
N GLU A 98 1.63 -16.42 0.67
CA GLU A 98 1.83 -17.86 0.55
C GLU A 98 1.77 -18.38 -0.90
N GLY A 99 2.11 -17.53 -1.87
CA GLY A 99 2.12 -17.90 -3.29
C GLY A 99 0.73 -17.93 -3.94
N THR A 100 -0.29 -17.34 -3.30
CA THR A 100 -1.65 -17.24 -3.87
C THR A 100 -1.73 -16.29 -5.08
N ILE A 101 -0.72 -15.43 -5.28
CA ILE A 101 -0.65 -14.52 -6.41
C ILE A 101 0.02 -15.23 -7.60
N THR A 102 -0.66 -15.26 -8.74
CA THR A 102 -0.14 -15.94 -9.94
C THR A 102 1.17 -15.29 -10.43
N PRO A 103 2.18 -16.07 -10.86
CA PRO A 103 3.44 -15.54 -11.39
C PRO A 103 3.25 -14.53 -12.53
N LEU A 104 2.33 -14.83 -13.46
CA LEU A 104 2.03 -13.95 -14.61
C LEU A 104 1.52 -12.57 -14.18
N PHE A 105 0.78 -12.49 -13.07
CA PHE A 105 0.33 -11.20 -12.53
C PHE A 105 1.51 -10.39 -11.98
N LEU A 106 2.39 -11.03 -11.21
CA LEU A 106 3.58 -10.37 -10.65
C LEU A 106 4.51 -9.88 -11.76
N GLU A 107 4.79 -10.71 -12.78
CA GLU A 107 5.59 -10.33 -13.94
C GLU A 107 5.04 -9.09 -14.64
N ARG A 108 3.71 -9.01 -14.80
CA ARG A 108 3.05 -7.83 -15.39
C ARG A 108 3.15 -6.60 -14.49
N VAL A 109 3.06 -6.75 -13.17
CA VAL A 109 3.23 -5.61 -12.25
C VAL A 109 4.65 -5.07 -12.35
N PHE A 110 5.65 -5.93 -12.26
CA PHE A 110 7.06 -5.55 -12.36
C PHE A 110 7.41 -4.95 -13.74
N ALA A 111 6.76 -5.39 -14.81
CA ALA A 111 6.96 -4.80 -16.14
C ALA A 111 6.39 -3.37 -16.30
N ASN A 112 5.46 -2.95 -15.44
CA ASN A 112 4.76 -1.65 -15.56
C ASN A 112 5.05 -0.69 -14.40
N GLN A 113 5.84 -1.10 -13.41
CA GLN A 113 6.24 -0.26 -12.29
C GLN A 113 7.64 0.29 -12.49
N ILE A 114 7.93 1.37 -11.75
CA ILE A 114 9.29 1.88 -11.63
C ILE A 114 10.06 0.86 -10.78
N LEU A 115 11.15 0.35 -11.33
CA LEU A 115 12.08 -0.54 -10.64
C LEU A 115 13.47 0.10 -10.56
N TYR A 116 14.24 -0.32 -9.59
CA TYR A 116 15.58 0.18 -9.29
C TYR A 116 16.62 -0.92 -9.47
N GLY A 117 17.89 -0.51 -9.57
CA GLY A 117 19.04 -1.40 -9.78
C GLY A 117 19.62 -1.26 -11.19
N ASP A 118 20.94 -1.16 -11.27
CA ASP A 118 21.67 -1.07 -12.56
C ASP A 118 21.84 -2.45 -13.22
N GLN A 119 21.66 -3.52 -12.44
CA GLN A 119 21.78 -4.91 -12.87
C GLN A 119 20.58 -5.72 -12.35
N PRO A 120 20.11 -6.72 -13.11
CA PRO A 120 19.04 -7.59 -12.65
C PRO A 120 19.47 -8.45 -11.44
N PRO A 121 18.52 -8.80 -10.54
CA PRO A 121 17.09 -8.50 -10.63
C PRO A 121 16.80 -7.02 -10.32
N HIS A 122 15.90 -6.41 -11.11
CA HIS A 122 15.38 -5.09 -10.77
C HIS A 122 14.39 -5.21 -9.61
N GLU A 123 14.39 -4.22 -8.74
CA GLU A 123 13.68 -4.30 -7.47
C GLU A 123 12.69 -3.15 -7.30
N MET A 124 11.64 -3.42 -6.55
CA MET A 124 10.55 -2.48 -6.28
C MET A 124 10.70 -1.91 -4.88
N ASP A 125 10.47 -0.61 -4.74
CA ASP A 125 10.44 0.04 -3.44
C ASP A 125 9.10 -0.16 -2.73
N PHE A 126 9.02 0.33 -1.49
CA PHE A 126 7.77 0.29 -0.74
C PHE A 126 6.60 1.01 -1.44
N ARG A 127 6.84 2.06 -2.24
CA ARG A 127 5.78 2.74 -3.00
C ARG A 127 5.15 1.80 -4.02
N GLY A 128 5.99 1.13 -4.81
CA GLY A 128 5.53 0.11 -5.76
C GLY A 128 4.79 -1.02 -5.04
N PHE A 129 5.26 -1.43 -3.87
CA PHE A 129 4.64 -2.52 -3.12
C PHE A 129 3.25 -2.16 -2.60
N VAL A 130 3.04 -0.92 -2.12
CA VAL A 130 1.71 -0.45 -1.71
C VAL A 130 0.74 -0.41 -2.89
N ASP A 131 1.19 0.02 -4.08
CA ASP A 131 0.40 -0.07 -5.31
C ASP A 131 0.01 -1.51 -5.65
N LEU A 132 0.93 -2.46 -5.46
CA LEU A 132 0.69 -3.89 -5.66
C LEU A 132 -0.38 -4.41 -4.69
N ASP A 133 -0.28 -4.14 -3.38
CA ASP A 133 -1.31 -4.55 -2.40
C ASP A 133 -2.66 -3.91 -2.71
N ALA A 134 -2.68 -2.62 -3.09
CA ALA A 134 -3.89 -1.92 -3.49
C ALA A 134 -4.54 -2.58 -4.72
N ALA A 135 -3.76 -2.96 -5.73
CA ALA A 135 -4.26 -3.65 -6.92
C ALA A 135 -4.81 -5.05 -6.61
N ILE A 136 -4.15 -5.79 -5.71
CA ILE A 136 -4.61 -7.12 -5.26
C ILE A 136 -5.92 -7.01 -4.49
N THR A 137 -6.02 -6.06 -3.56
CA THR A 137 -7.18 -5.91 -2.66
C THR A 137 -8.39 -5.26 -3.33
N SER A 138 -8.18 -4.36 -4.29
CA SER A 138 -9.28 -3.69 -4.99
C SER A 138 -10.02 -4.61 -5.97
N ARG A 139 -9.35 -5.64 -6.50
CA ARG A 139 -10.00 -6.66 -7.37
C ARG A 139 -11.03 -7.53 -6.63
N SER A 140 -10.99 -7.59 -5.31
CA SER A 140 -11.98 -8.32 -4.51
C SER A 140 -13.36 -7.65 -4.47
N VAL A 141 -13.47 -6.38 -4.91
CA VAL A 141 -14.71 -5.58 -4.83
C VAL A 141 -15.51 -5.62 -6.15
N CYS A 142 -14.90 -5.99 -7.28
CA CYS A 142 -15.57 -6.04 -8.60
C CYS A 142 -16.17 -7.41 -8.98
N CYS A 143 -16.25 -8.38 -8.07
CA CYS A 143 -16.87 -9.70 -8.36
C CYS A 143 -18.37 -9.80 -8.01
N TYR A 144 -19.02 -8.70 -7.67
CA TYR A 144 -20.47 -8.63 -7.50
C TYR A 144 -21.01 -7.41 -8.25
N HIS A 145 -21.16 -7.50 -9.56
CA HIS A 145 -22.17 -6.77 -10.35
C HIS A 145 -22.50 -7.61 -11.59
#